data_AF-A0A845VPD6-F1
#
_entry.id   AF-A0A845VPD6-F1
#
_cell.length_a   1.000
_cell.length_b   1.000
_cell.length_c   1.000
_cell.angle_alpha   90.00
_cell.angle_beta   90.00
_cell.angle_gamma   90.00
#
_symmetry.space_group_name_H-M   'P 1'
#
loop_
_entity.id
_entity.type
_entity.pdbx_description
1 polymer ?
#
loop_
_entity_poly.entity_id
_entity_poly.type
_entity_poly.pdbx_seq_one_letter_code
_entity_poly.pdbx_strand_id
1 'polypeptide(L)'
;MNAGNPPGYLLKKINKALCSAFPSKPDLKMMVLYQFSIHLEEVAGGKNLKEIVQELVDDFNNQNKLIKLINKALKENPDNPDLKAIKEKFKITTSLVKLLLPLEKNFINQMQQAYRACCPDELLDDWEDELPESLAEILGNLDDIPQQNDDEKLIVQFVARLLKTGDIPKSHGDKLKQWIKENANNPSDLLSQSSSNSQNHQQQNLHAQPYLLVKVDPSKQYHQQRQPSYFVSAWFIPDISNYDYFRNHQDCKFLETPLADGESEQDVFSLEDLQKLIKFFLNQSNQYYKKSSCKPSIVFVLPYQLLNYEFERIEIKNNFDLTLPIGSQYCVVIRSLKRLDNLKEIPYRTNCITKWETIKSSCQNRCAQKFVDVTNFNDWNKLYAYLETTNAALKLNKSPCNNIFRVIDTTAIPVALWLRKNNFTTINCQYELEQLLNSQINQLPEKVKQQRLDAFGKGNKQEHIGHHLSLLWEDPYLLPPQIDYTTL
;
A
#
# COMPACT_ATOMS: atom_id res chain seq x y z
N MET A 1 26.18 0.29 24.21
CA MET A 1 24.97 -0.40 23.74
C MET A 1 24.15 -0.76 24.97
N ASN A 2 23.06 -0.05 25.22
CA ASN A 2 22.27 -0.16 26.45
C ASN A 2 21.48 -1.48 26.47
N ALA A 3 21.87 -2.37 27.37
CA ALA A 3 21.27 -3.69 27.55
C ALA A 3 19.89 -3.58 28.21
N GLY A 4 18.81 -3.48 27.44
CA GLY A 4 17.44 -3.73 27.95
C GLY A 4 16.97 -2.86 29.12
N ASN A 5 17.56 -1.67 29.31
CA ASN A 5 17.09 -0.73 30.32
C ASN A 5 15.66 -0.26 30.00
N PRO A 6 14.81 -0.03 31.01
CA PRO A 6 13.48 0.52 30.81
C PRO A 6 13.54 1.86 30.05
N PRO A 7 12.63 2.12 29.10
CA PRO A 7 12.58 3.39 28.39
C PRO A 7 12.25 4.55 29.35
N GLY A 8 12.74 5.76 29.06
CA GLY A 8 12.65 6.91 29.96
C GLY A 8 11.21 7.28 30.37
N TYR A 9 10.24 7.12 29.46
CA TYR A 9 8.83 7.35 29.77
C TYR A 9 8.31 6.41 30.87
N LEU A 10 8.83 5.17 30.92
CA LEU A 10 8.44 4.18 31.92
C LEU A 10 9.04 4.53 33.30
N LEU A 11 10.28 5.05 33.34
CA LEU A 11 10.88 5.58 34.57
C LEU A 11 10.04 6.72 35.16
N LYS A 12 9.57 7.65 34.31
CA LYS A 12 8.64 8.73 34.72
C LYS A 12 7.34 8.19 35.33
N LYS A 13 6.77 7.11 34.78
CA LYS A 13 5.55 6.48 35.33
C LYS A 13 5.83 5.74 36.65
N ILE A 14 7.00 5.11 36.81
CA ILE A 14 7.44 4.53 38.10
C ILE A 14 7.57 5.60 39.18
N ASN A 15 8.20 6.73 38.87
CA ASN A 15 8.33 7.85 39.79
C ASN A 15 6.95 8.35 40.29
N LYS A 16 5.99 8.49 39.38
CA LYS A 16 4.62 8.90 39.73
C LYS A 16 3.95 7.88 40.66
N ALA A 17 4.07 6.59 40.35
CA ALA A 17 3.48 5.52 41.17
C ALA A 17 4.09 5.46 42.58
N LEU A 18 5.41 5.65 42.70
CA LEU A 18 6.08 5.71 44.00
C LEU A 18 5.68 6.96 44.81
N CYS A 19 5.56 8.12 44.17
CA CYS A 19 5.06 9.33 44.84
C CYS A 19 3.60 9.17 45.31
N SER A 20 2.78 8.48 44.53
CA SER A 20 1.38 8.17 44.89
C SER A 20 1.29 7.22 46.09
N ALA A 21 2.15 6.19 46.11
CA ALA A 21 2.18 5.22 47.20
C ALA A 21 2.82 5.75 48.50
N PHE A 22 3.78 6.66 48.38
CA PHE A 22 4.51 7.24 49.51
C PHE A 22 4.44 8.77 49.42
N PRO A 23 3.33 9.39 49.86
CA PRO A 23 3.10 10.83 49.68
C PRO A 23 4.00 11.71 50.57
N SER A 24 4.79 11.12 51.47
CA SER A 24 5.72 11.82 52.34
C SER A 24 7.11 11.19 52.36
N LYS A 25 8.15 12.01 52.61
CA LYS A 25 9.54 11.55 52.77
C LYS A 25 9.68 10.50 53.90
N PRO A 26 9.05 10.67 55.08
CA PRO A 26 9.05 9.63 56.12
C PRO A 26 8.54 8.28 55.65
N ASP A 27 7.42 8.23 54.92
CA ASP A 27 6.83 6.96 54.45
C ASP A 27 7.75 6.25 53.46
N LEU A 28 8.32 7.00 52.51
CA LEU A 28 9.30 6.47 51.56
C LEU A 28 10.54 5.97 52.29
N LYS A 29 11.03 6.72 53.28
CA LYS A 29 12.19 6.35 54.10
C LYS A 29 11.95 5.06 54.86
N MET A 30 10.77 4.89 55.46
CA MET A 30 10.42 3.64 56.16
C MET A 30 10.34 2.47 55.19
N MET A 31 9.73 2.64 54.01
CA MET A 31 9.70 1.57 53.01
C MET A 31 11.10 1.15 52.58
N VAL A 32 11.98 2.11 52.26
CA VAL A 32 13.35 1.80 51.83
C VAL A 32 14.12 1.11 52.96
N LEU A 33 14.01 1.61 54.19
CA LEU A 33 14.69 1.02 55.33
C LEU A 33 14.21 -0.40 55.65
N TYR A 34 12.90 -0.61 55.75
CA TYR A 34 12.35 -1.91 56.15
C TYR A 34 12.41 -2.94 55.05
N GLN A 35 12.16 -2.53 53.81
CA GLN A 35 12.19 -3.47 52.70
C GLN A 35 13.61 -3.73 52.22
N PHE A 36 14.54 -2.78 52.27
CA PHE A 36 15.89 -2.93 51.69
C PHE A 36 17.04 -2.91 52.68
N SER A 37 16.80 -2.54 53.95
CA SER A 37 17.87 -2.36 54.94
C SER A 37 18.89 -1.31 54.51
N ILE A 38 18.43 -0.25 53.84
CA ILE A 38 19.23 0.87 53.32
C ILE A 38 18.63 2.16 53.86
N HIS A 39 19.46 3.11 54.27
CA HIS A 39 18.96 4.45 54.62
C HIS A 39 18.67 5.23 53.34
N LEU A 40 17.51 5.88 53.25
CA LEU A 40 17.10 6.64 52.06
C LEU A 40 18.15 7.68 51.67
N GLU A 41 18.80 8.31 52.65
CA GLU A 41 19.85 9.31 52.46
C GLU A 41 21.15 8.76 51.84
N GLU A 42 21.36 7.43 51.85
CA GLU A 42 22.52 6.80 51.20
C GLU A 42 22.34 6.69 49.68
N VAL A 43 21.10 6.71 49.20
CA VAL A 43 20.74 6.48 47.79
C VAL A 43 19.99 7.64 47.14
N ALA A 44 19.46 8.59 47.93
CA ALA A 44 18.75 9.77 47.45
C ALA A 44 18.88 10.96 48.42
N GLY A 45 19.42 12.08 47.93
CA GLY A 45 19.69 13.33 48.63
C GLY A 45 18.85 14.55 48.19
N GLY A 46 17.87 14.36 47.29
CA GLY A 46 17.02 15.43 46.75
C GLY A 46 16.34 16.36 47.78
N LYS A 47 16.00 17.59 47.36
CA LYS A 47 15.45 18.64 48.23
C LYS A 47 13.96 18.50 48.50
N ASN A 48 13.23 17.81 47.63
CA ASN A 48 11.80 17.52 47.76
C ASN A 48 11.51 16.06 47.42
N LEU A 49 10.31 15.58 47.76
CA LEU A 49 9.93 14.18 47.58
C LEU A 49 10.09 13.69 46.14
N LYS A 50 9.75 14.53 45.15
CA LYS A 50 9.84 14.16 43.73
C LYS A 50 11.29 13.93 43.30
N GLU A 51 12.21 14.81 43.72
CA GLU A 51 13.65 14.65 43.49
C GLU A 51 14.20 13.42 44.20
N ILE A 52 13.81 13.18 45.46
CA ILE A 52 14.24 12.01 46.22
C ILE A 52 13.78 10.70 45.55
N VAL A 53 12.53 10.65 45.10
CA VAL A 53 11.98 9.47 44.40
C VAL A 53 12.70 9.27 43.06
N GLN A 54 12.99 10.34 42.32
CA GLN A 54 13.75 10.27 41.06
C GLN A 54 15.14 9.68 41.28
N GLU A 55 15.91 10.20 42.25
CA GLU A 55 17.26 9.70 42.56
C GLU A 55 17.22 8.24 43.02
N LEU A 56 16.23 7.86 43.82
CA LEU A 56 16.01 6.47 44.23
C LEU A 56 15.73 5.56 43.02
N VAL A 57 14.89 6.00 42.09
CA VAL A 57 14.60 5.24 40.85
C VAL A 57 15.86 5.11 39.99
N ASP A 58 16.65 6.17 39.86
CA ASP A 58 17.88 6.16 39.08
C ASP A 58 18.93 5.21 39.69
N ASP A 59 19.12 5.22 41.01
CA ASP A 59 20.01 4.30 41.72
C ASP A 59 19.59 2.84 41.49
N PHE A 60 18.30 2.54 41.69
CA PHE A 60 17.79 1.19 41.48
C PHE A 60 17.78 0.75 40.01
N ASN A 61 17.67 1.68 39.07
CA ASN A 61 17.82 1.43 37.64
C ASN A 61 19.27 1.05 37.31
N ASN A 62 20.24 1.83 37.79
CA ASN A 62 21.66 1.58 37.59
C ASN A 62 22.11 0.22 38.15
N GLN A 63 21.44 -0.25 39.20
CA GLN A 63 21.69 -1.55 39.79
C GLN A 63 20.86 -2.71 39.17
N ASN A 64 20.05 -2.45 38.14
CA ASN A 64 19.09 -3.42 37.57
C ASN A 64 18.11 -4.01 38.60
N LYS A 65 17.74 -3.22 39.62
CA LYS A 65 16.87 -3.63 40.75
C LYS A 65 15.48 -2.98 40.72
N LEU A 66 15.08 -2.31 39.64
CA LEU A 66 13.77 -1.63 39.55
C LEU A 66 12.56 -2.54 39.83
N ILE A 67 12.53 -3.76 39.26
CA ILE A 67 11.43 -4.69 39.56
C ILE A 67 11.39 -5.09 41.04
N LYS A 68 12.56 -5.12 41.70
CA LYS A 68 12.66 -5.38 43.15
C LYS A 68 12.14 -4.19 43.95
N LEU A 69 12.42 -2.96 43.52
CA LEU A 69 11.85 -1.72 44.06
C LEU A 69 10.33 -1.74 43.99
N ILE A 70 9.77 -1.96 42.80
CA ILE A 70 8.32 -2.01 42.57
C ILE A 70 7.66 -3.11 43.42
N ASN A 71 8.22 -4.32 43.44
CA ASN A 71 7.64 -5.43 44.20
C ASN A 71 7.64 -5.18 45.72
N LYS A 72 8.69 -4.57 46.26
CA LYS A 72 8.78 -4.26 47.70
C LYS A 72 7.92 -3.04 48.08
N ALA A 73 7.85 -2.04 47.22
CA ALA A 73 6.90 -0.93 47.35
C ALA A 73 5.44 -1.44 47.38
N LEU A 74 5.09 -2.37 46.48
CA LEU A 74 3.77 -2.99 46.44
C LEU A 74 3.52 -3.92 47.64
N LYS A 75 4.56 -4.53 48.23
CA LYS A 75 4.40 -5.31 49.47
C LYS A 75 4.02 -4.42 50.64
N GLU A 76 4.60 -3.23 50.71
CA GLU A 76 4.28 -2.23 51.75
C GLU A 76 2.89 -1.60 51.53
N ASN A 77 2.55 -1.29 50.28
CA ASN A 77 1.29 -0.69 49.88
C ASN A 77 0.55 -1.58 48.87
N PRO A 78 -0.03 -2.72 49.31
CA PRO A 78 -0.62 -3.72 48.43
C PRO A 78 -1.86 -3.23 47.69
N ASP A 79 -2.53 -2.19 48.18
CA ASP A 79 -3.78 -1.68 47.61
C ASP A 79 -3.60 -0.43 46.74
N ASN A 80 -2.37 0.08 46.59
CA ASN A 80 -2.13 1.24 45.73
C ASN A 80 -2.34 0.86 44.25
N PRO A 81 -3.31 1.48 43.54
CA PRO A 81 -3.64 1.13 42.16
C PRO A 81 -2.53 1.48 41.17
N ASP A 82 -1.79 2.59 41.40
CA ASP A 82 -0.69 3.01 40.52
C ASP A 82 0.48 2.02 40.58
N LEU A 83 0.78 1.46 41.76
CA LEU A 83 1.80 0.43 41.92
C LEU A 83 1.41 -0.90 41.26
N LYS A 84 0.12 -1.29 41.30
CA LYS A 84 -0.38 -2.48 40.59
C LYS A 84 -0.24 -2.29 39.08
N ALA A 85 -0.73 -1.16 38.57
CA ALA A 85 -0.70 -0.83 37.14
C ALA A 85 0.74 -0.75 36.61
N ILE A 86 1.65 -0.09 37.33
CA ILE A 86 3.04 0.05 36.88
C ILE A 86 3.81 -1.28 36.91
N LYS A 87 3.50 -2.19 37.85
CA LYS A 87 4.13 -3.52 37.91
C LYS A 87 3.82 -4.35 36.68
N GLU A 88 2.55 -4.39 36.29
CA GLU A 88 2.11 -5.10 35.09
C GLU A 88 2.73 -4.48 33.84
N LYS A 89 2.63 -3.16 33.71
CA LYS A 89 3.20 -2.40 32.60
C LYS A 89 4.70 -2.59 32.47
N PHE A 90 5.44 -2.56 33.58
CA PHE A 90 6.88 -2.81 33.59
C PHE A 90 7.21 -4.17 33.01
N LYS A 91 6.50 -5.23 33.41
CA LYS A 91 6.70 -6.60 32.90
C LYS A 91 6.45 -6.68 31.39
N ILE A 92 5.35 -6.10 30.92
CA ILE A 92 4.95 -6.12 29.51
C ILE A 92 5.98 -5.34 28.66
N THR A 93 6.24 -4.08 29.00
CA THR A 93 7.13 -3.21 28.21
C THR A 93 8.56 -3.73 28.18
N THR A 94 9.15 -4.12 29.32
CA THR A 94 10.55 -4.57 29.35
C THR A 94 10.78 -5.89 28.61
N SER A 95 9.81 -6.82 28.69
CA SER A 95 9.89 -8.08 27.93
C SER A 95 9.80 -7.83 26.42
N LEU A 96 8.99 -6.87 25.98
CA LEU A 96 8.90 -6.49 24.56
C LEU A 96 10.15 -5.75 24.07
N VAL A 97 10.65 -4.78 24.83
CA VAL A 97 11.88 -4.04 24.50
C VAL A 97 13.04 -5.01 24.32
N LYS A 98 13.17 -6.02 25.18
CA LYS A 98 14.20 -7.05 25.03
C LYS A 98 14.12 -7.82 23.71
N LEU A 99 12.92 -7.98 23.14
CA LEU A 99 12.71 -8.66 21.86
C LEU A 99 12.92 -7.75 20.65
N LEU A 100 12.52 -6.48 20.74
CA LEU A 100 12.48 -5.56 19.60
C LEU A 100 13.70 -4.63 19.51
N LEU A 101 14.37 -4.31 20.62
CA LEU A 101 15.54 -3.43 20.62
C LEU A 101 16.67 -3.93 19.69
N PRO A 102 16.98 -5.25 19.59
CA PRO A 102 17.97 -5.73 18.62
C PRO A 102 17.58 -5.53 17.16
N LEU A 103 16.28 -5.33 16.88
CA LEU A 103 15.73 -5.16 15.54
C LEU A 103 15.52 -3.69 15.16
N GLU A 104 15.46 -2.79 16.13
CA GLU A 104 15.07 -1.38 15.98
C GLU A 104 15.71 -0.72 14.75
N LYS A 105 17.04 -0.71 14.64
CA LYS A 105 17.75 -0.05 13.52
C LYS A 105 17.32 -0.54 12.13
N ASN A 106 17.00 -1.82 12.00
CA ASN A 106 16.66 -2.42 10.70
C ASN A 106 15.15 -2.47 10.44
N PHE A 107 14.33 -2.27 11.47
CA PHE A 107 12.89 -2.46 11.43
C PHE A 107 12.09 -1.26 11.95
N ILE A 108 12.73 -0.13 12.21
CA ILE A 108 12.07 1.06 12.76
C ILE A 108 10.92 1.54 11.87
N ASN A 109 11.06 1.48 10.54
CA ASN A 109 9.99 1.86 9.61
C ASN A 109 8.76 0.95 9.75
N GLN A 110 8.98 -0.36 9.89
CA GLN A 110 7.90 -1.34 10.09
C GLN A 110 7.25 -1.17 11.47
N MET A 111 8.04 -0.80 12.48
CA MET A 111 7.53 -0.43 13.80
C MET A 111 6.68 0.85 13.70
N GLN A 112 7.13 1.88 12.98
CA GLN A 112 6.35 3.11 12.76
C GLN A 112 5.03 2.82 12.01
N GLN A 113 5.04 1.93 11.02
CA GLN A 113 3.82 1.49 10.32
C GLN A 113 2.86 0.76 11.25
N ALA A 114 3.36 -0.21 12.03
CA ALA A 114 2.54 -0.92 13.01
C ALA A 114 1.96 0.01 14.08
N TYR A 115 2.74 1.02 14.50
CA TYR A 115 2.35 2.07 15.42
C TYR A 115 1.24 2.97 14.84
N ARG A 116 1.42 3.50 13.63
CA ARG A 116 0.39 4.32 12.96
C ARG A 116 -0.93 3.58 12.84
N ALA A 117 -0.87 2.31 12.47
CA ALA A 117 -2.07 1.50 12.33
C ALA A 117 -2.82 1.36 13.68
N CYS A 118 -2.12 1.41 14.82
CA CYS A 118 -2.72 1.40 16.16
C CYS A 118 -3.35 2.74 16.59
N CYS A 119 -3.12 3.85 15.87
CA CYS A 119 -3.64 5.16 16.24
C CYS A 119 -5.07 5.35 15.71
N PRO A 120 -6.01 5.89 16.51
CA PRO A 120 -7.36 6.26 16.06
C PRO A 120 -7.35 7.36 15.00
N ASP A 121 -8.27 7.29 14.03
CA ASP A 121 -8.39 8.26 12.92
C ASP A 121 -8.62 9.70 13.41
N GLU A 122 -9.29 9.89 14.55
CA GLU A 122 -9.62 11.19 15.15
C GLU A 122 -8.41 11.92 15.78
N LEU A 123 -7.27 11.25 15.95
CA LEU A 123 -6.04 11.82 16.53
C LEU A 123 -4.97 12.15 15.48
N LEU A 124 -5.26 11.94 14.19
CA LEU A 124 -4.31 12.17 13.10
C LEU A 124 -4.29 13.63 12.59
N ASP A 125 -5.30 14.43 12.89
CA ASP A 125 -5.39 15.84 12.47
C ASP A 125 -4.51 16.78 13.32
N ASP A 126 -4.17 16.42 14.56
CA ASP A 126 -3.36 17.24 15.48
C ASP A 126 -1.86 16.84 15.52
N TRP A 127 -1.47 15.74 14.87
CA TRP A 127 -0.09 15.25 14.81
C TRP A 127 0.54 15.54 13.44
N GLU A 128 0.47 16.80 13.02
CA GLU A 128 1.26 17.28 11.88
C GLU A 128 2.77 17.09 12.19
N ASP A 129 3.38 16.22 11.38
CA ASP A 129 4.77 16.24 10.92
C ASP A 129 5.87 15.34 11.52
N GLU A 130 5.76 14.70 12.69
CA GLU A 130 6.88 13.86 13.20
C GLU A 130 6.45 12.45 13.67
N LEU A 131 6.83 11.43 12.88
CA LEU A 131 6.78 10.03 13.31
C LEU A 131 7.77 9.79 14.45
N PRO A 132 7.42 8.99 15.48
CA PRO A 132 8.39 8.61 16.51
C PRO A 132 9.61 7.92 15.89
N GLU A 133 10.79 8.42 16.22
CA GLU A 133 12.07 8.00 15.61
C GLU A 133 12.66 6.76 16.27
N SER A 134 12.15 6.39 17.44
CA SER A 134 12.65 5.27 18.24
C SER A 134 11.55 4.34 18.75
N LEU A 135 11.92 3.09 19.04
CA LEU A 135 11.05 2.12 19.72
C LEU A 135 10.58 2.67 21.07
N ALA A 136 11.44 3.43 21.77
CA ALA A 136 11.09 4.01 23.07
C ALA A 136 9.97 5.05 22.96
N GLU A 137 10.00 5.88 21.91
CA GLU A 137 8.93 6.86 21.63
C GLU A 137 7.65 6.18 21.17
N ILE A 138 7.74 5.18 20.27
CA ILE A 138 6.57 4.39 19.85
C ILE A 138 5.83 3.83 21.06
N LEU A 139 6.56 3.13 21.95
CA LEU A 139 5.95 2.51 23.13
C LEU A 139 5.42 3.56 24.13
N GLY A 140 6.10 4.71 24.24
CA GLY A 140 5.64 5.83 25.06
C GLY A 140 4.33 6.42 24.55
N ASN A 141 4.23 6.65 23.25
CA ASN A 141 3.04 7.23 22.63
C ASN A 141 1.84 6.27 22.70
N LEU A 142 2.04 4.97 22.43
CA LEU A 142 0.98 3.96 22.58
C LEU A 142 0.39 3.93 24.00
N ASP A 143 1.23 4.25 24.98
CA ASP A 143 0.88 4.25 26.39
C ASP A 143 0.18 5.54 26.86
N ASP A 144 0.15 6.57 26.02
CA ASP A 144 -0.50 7.86 26.27
C ASP A 144 -1.84 7.99 25.49
N ILE A 145 -2.08 7.12 24.49
CA ILE A 145 -3.37 7.02 23.81
C ILE A 145 -4.44 6.49 24.79
N PRO A 146 -5.57 7.20 24.98
CA PRO A 146 -6.69 6.72 25.80
C PRO A 146 -7.27 5.42 25.23
N GLN A 147 -7.49 4.41 26.09
CA GLN A 147 -8.12 3.14 25.70
C GLN A 147 -9.39 2.94 26.53
N GLN A 148 -10.44 2.38 25.91
CA GLN A 148 -11.62 1.94 26.65
C GLN A 148 -11.27 0.67 27.44
N ASN A 149 -11.92 0.48 28.60
CA ASN A 149 -11.50 -0.50 29.60
C ASN A 149 -11.60 -1.98 29.15
N ASP A 150 -12.30 -2.28 28.06
CA ASP A 150 -12.51 -3.64 27.54
C ASP A 150 -11.71 -3.96 26.26
N ASP A 151 -10.95 -2.99 25.73
CA ASP A 151 -10.18 -3.17 24.50
C ASP A 151 -8.84 -3.89 24.73
N GLU A 152 -8.37 -4.59 23.70
CA GLU A 152 -7.02 -5.18 23.71
C GLU A 152 -5.96 -4.07 23.81
N LYS A 153 -4.95 -4.28 24.67
CA LYS A 153 -3.91 -3.28 24.95
C LYS A 153 -3.24 -2.85 23.65
N LEU A 154 -3.10 -1.54 23.39
CA LEU A 154 -2.48 -1.06 22.13
C LEU A 154 -1.06 -1.58 21.91
N ILE A 155 -0.27 -1.79 22.98
CA ILE A 155 1.05 -2.42 22.88
C ILE A 155 0.99 -3.85 22.34
N VAL A 156 -0.08 -4.60 22.65
CA VAL A 156 -0.33 -5.94 22.13
C VAL A 156 -0.79 -5.87 20.68
N GLN A 157 -1.70 -4.95 20.36
CA GLN A 157 -2.14 -4.71 18.98
C GLN A 157 -0.97 -4.32 18.07
N PHE A 158 -0.06 -3.47 18.58
CA PHE A 158 1.15 -3.07 17.88
C PHE A 158 2.01 -4.28 17.49
N VAL A 159 2.24 -5.22 18.42
CA VAL A 159 3.01 -6.44 18.13
C VAL A 159 2.27 -7.34 17.14
N ALA A 160 0.94 -7.47 17.25
CA ALA A 160 0.15 -8.23 16.31
C ALA A 160 0.21 -7.64 14.89
N ARG A 161 0.18 -6.31 14.75
CA ARG A 161 0.32 -5.61 13.47
C ARG A 161 1.74 -5.71 12.92
N LEU A 162 2.76 -5.54 13.76
CA LEU A 162 4.16 -5.71 13.38
C LEU A 162 4.44 -7.12 12.84
N LEU A 163 3.80 -8.16 13.38
CA LEU A 163 3.87 -9.53 12.88
C LEU A 163 3.14 -9.76 11.55
N LYS A 164 2.18 -8.88 11.19
CA LYS A 164 1.45 -8.94 9.92
C LYS A 164 2.14 -8.17 8.81
N THR A 165 2.73 -7.02 9.14
CA THR A 165 3.28 -6.07 8.15
C THR A 165 4.80 -6.10 8.08
N GLY A 166 5.48 -6.54 9.14
CA GLY A 166 6.93 -6.61 9.18
C GLY A 166 7.46 -7.93 8.64
N ASP A 167 8.44 -7.87 7.75
CA ASP A 167 9.31 -9.00 7.36
C ASP A 167 10.26 -9.41 8.51
N ILE A 168 9.70 -9.62 9.70
CA ILE A 168 10.45 -9.94 10.91
C ILE A 168 11.07 -11.34 10.73
N PRO A 169 12.38 -11.52 10.99
CA PRO A 169 13.03 -12.81 10.89
C PRO A 169 12.27 -13.87 11.69
N LYS A 170 12.05 -15.05 11.10
CA LYS A 170 11.22 -16.13 11.68
C LYS A 170 11.53 -16.42 13.16
N SER A 171 12.82 -16.42 13.53
CA SER A 171 13.27 -16.63 14.92
C SER A 171 12.81 -15.56 15.92
N HIS A 172 12.64 -14.32 15.48
CA HIS A 172 12.07 -13.24 16.28
C HIS A 172 10.55 -13.23 16.19
N GLY A 173 9.99 -13.53 15.01
CA GLY A 173 8.54 -13.67 14.81
C GLY A 173 7.92 -14.71 15.73
N ASP A 174 8.55 -15.87 15.91
CA ASP A 174 8.06 -16.92 16.81
C ASP A 174 8.11 -16.48 18.29
N LYS A 175 9.15 -15.73 18.68
CA LYS A 175 9.24 -15.14 20.04
C LYS A 175 8.16 -14.09 20.29
N LEU A 176 7.85 -13.26 19.29
CA LEU A 176 6.79 -12.26 19.39
C LEU A 176 5.39 -12.90 19.41
N LYS A 177 5.16 -13.99 18.65
CA LYS A 177 3.93 -14.77 18.74
C LYS A 177 3.75 -15.38 20.13
N GLN A 178 4.83 -15.93 20.69
CA GLN A 178 4.82 -16.41 22.07
C GLN A 178 4.54 -15.28 23.06
N TRP A 179 5.15 -14.11 22.85
CA TRP A 179 4.89 -12.93 23.66
C TRP A 179 3.42 -12.48 23.61
N ILE A 180 2.76 -12.51 22.44
CA ILE A 180 1.30 -12.24 22.33
C ILE A 180 0.49 -13.23 23.15
N LYS A 181 0.81 -14.53 23.10
CA LYS A 181 0.10 -15.56 23.88
C LYS A 181 0.16 -15.33 25.39
N GLU A 182 1.22 -14.68 25.87
CA GLU A 182 1.44 -14.43 27.29
C GLU A 182 0.84 -13.10 27.79
N ASN A 183 0.53 -12.17 26.88
CA ASN A 183 0.18 -10.79 27.26
C ASN A 183 -1.13 -10.26 26.67
N ALA A 184 -1.72 -10.94 25.68
CA ALA A 184 -3.00 -10.56 25.08
C ALA A 184 -4.20 -11.07 25.90
N ASN A 185 -5.32 -10.35 25.83
CA ASN A 185 -6.59 -10.78 26.41
C ASN A 185 -7.17 -11.95 25.61
N ASN A 186 -7.13 -11.87 24.27
CA ASN A 186 -7.58 -12.93 23.35
C ASN A 186 -6.52 -13.26 22.29
N PRO A 187 -5.49 -14.06 22.63
CA PRO A 187 -4.40 -14.38 21.70
C PRO A 187 -4.87 -15.04 20.39
N SER A 188 -5.93 -15.84 20.46
CA SER A 188 -6.47 -16.55 19.31
C SER A 188 -6.95 -15.60 18.24
N ASP A 189 -7.64 -14.50 18.57
CA ASP A 189 -8.18 -13.55 17.59
C ASP A 189 -7.08 -12.73 16.90
N LEU A 190 -6.00 -12.45 17.64
CA LEU A 190 -4.84 -11.73 17.11
C LEU A 190 -3.95 -12.63 16.24
N LEU A 191 -3.92 -13.94 16.52
CA LEU A 191 -3.07 -14.92 15.83
C LEU A 191 -3.82 -15.76 14.76
N SER A 192 -5.16 -15.76 14.74
CA SER A 192 -6.01 -16.65 13.92
C SER A 192 -6.02 -16.37 12.42
N GLN A 193 -5.21 -15.45 11.92
CA GLN A 193 -4.94 -15.34 10.48
C GLN A 193 -3.76 -16.21 10.00
N SER A 194 -3.20 -17.07 10.86
CA SER A 194 -2.00 -17.87 10.54
C SER A 194 -2.19 -19.39 10.40
N SER A 195 -3.42 -19.92 10.51
CA SER A 195 -3.66 -21.39 10.57
C SER A 195 -4.60 -21.98 9.52
N SER A 196 -5.20 -21.19 8.62
CA SER A 196 -6.08 -21.71 7.55
C SER A 196 -5.60 -21.40 6.14
N ASN A 197 -4.45 -20.72 6.00
CA ASN A 197 -3.86 -20.32 4.72
C ASN A 197 -2.52 -21.00 4.42
N SER A 198 -2.14 -21.99 5.24
CA SER A 198 -0.77 -22.54 5.29
C SER A 198 -0.50 -23.71 4.34
N GLN A 199 -1.44 -24.06 3.44
CA GLN A 199 -1.19 -25.10 2.42
C GLN A 199 -1.47 -24.69 0.97
N ASN A 200 -2.01 -23.49 0.70
CA ASN A 200 -2.24 -23.02 -0.67
C ASN A 200 -1.47 -21.76 -1.09
N HIS A 201 -0.67 -21.14 -0.20
CA HIS A 201 0.10 -19.93 -0.51
C HIS A 201 1.62 -20.13 -0.66
N GLN A 202 2.10 -21.36 -0.84
CA GLN A 202 3.51 -21.59 -1.22
C GLN A 202 3.80 -21.44 -2.73
N GLN A 203 2.89 -20.87 -3.53
CA GLN A 203 3.17 -20.66 -4.97
C GLN A 203 2.70 -19.34 -5.61
N GLN A 204 2.30 -18.29 -4.87
CA GLN A 204 1.86 -17.02 -5.50
C GLN A 204 2.29 -15.69 -4.83
N ASN A 205 3.33 -15.66 -3.98
CA ASN A 205 4.02 -14.39 -3.66
C ASN A 205 5.44 -14.42 -4.22
N LEU A 206 5.54 -14.44 -5.55
CA LEU A 206 6.77 -14.19 -6.27
C LEU A 206 6.66 -12.81 -6.92
N HIS A 207 7.30 -11.84 -6.26
CA HIS A 207 7.61 -10.48 -6.72
C HIS A 207 6.51 -9.43 -6.56
N ALA A 208 6.90 -8.29 -5.98
CA ALA A 208 6.09 -7.08 -5.98
C ALA A 208 5.65 -6.76 -7.42
N GLN A 209 4.41 -6.30 -7.60
CA GLN A 209 3.86 -5.97 -8.91
C GLN A 209 3.81 -4.45 -9.08
N PRO A 210 4.84 -3.83 -9.68
CA PRO A 210 4.86 -2.40 -9.87
C PRO A 210 3.91 -1.96 -10.99
N TYR A 211 3.38 -0.74 -10.86
CA TYR A 211 2.56 -0.07 -11.87
C TYR A 211 3.08 1.33 -12.14
N LEU A 212 3.05 1.73 -13.41
CA LEU A 212 3.22 3.10 -13.85
C LEU A 212 1.88 3.58 -14.43
N LEU A 213 1.18 4.45 -13.70
CA LEU A 213 -0.05 5.07 -14.15
C LEU A 213 0.30 6.37 -14.88
N VAL A 214 -0.23 6.54 -16.09
CA VAL A 214 -0.08 7.77 -16.89
C VAL A 214 -1.47 8.23 -17.29
N LYS A 215 -1.91 9.35 -16.71
CA LYS A 215 -3.17 10.00 -17.05
C LYS A 215 -2.90 11.09 -18.07
N VAL A 216 -3.74 11.12 -19.12
CA VAL A 216 -3.69 12.11 -20.18
C VAL A 216 -5.04 12.82 -20.22
N ASP A 217 -5.07 14.11 -19.92
CA ASP A 217 -6.26 14.95 -19.99
C ASP A 217 -6.19 15.86 -21.21
N PRO A 218 -7.29 16.04 -21.98
CA PRO A 218 -7.31 16.98 -23.09
C PRO A 218 -7.22 18.43 -22.58
N SER A 219 -6.30 19.21 -23.13
CA SER A 219 -6.18 20.64 -22.85
C SER A 219 -7.01 21.48 -23.84
N LYS A 220 -7.53 22.61 -23.35
CA LYS A 220 -8.16 23.64 -24.19
C LYS A 220 -7.14 24.64 -24.76
N GLN A 221 -5.90 24.62 -24.27
CA GLN A 221 -4.81 25.50 -24.71
C GLN A 221 -4.17 24.90 -25.97
N TYR A 222 -4.44 25.45 -27.15
CA TYR A 222 -3.84 24.95 -28.39
C TYR A 222 -2.34 25.31 -28.44
N HIS A 223 -1.48 24.34 -28.78
CA HIS A 223 -0.10 24.64 -29.18
C HIS A 223 -0.08 25.52 -30.45
N GLN A 224 1.08 26.12 -30.73
CA GLN A 224 1.33 27.14 -31.77
C GLN A 224 0.96 26.79 -33.23
N GLN A 225 0.24 25.68 -33.49
CA GLN A 225 -0.19 25.23 -34.82
C GLN A 225 -1.60 24.59 -34.86
N ARG A 226 -2.49 24.89 -33.89
CA ARG A 226 -3.84 24.26 -33.73
C ARG A 226 -3.82 22.74 -33.50
N GLN A 227 -2.68 22.18 -33.08
CA GLN A 227 -2.59 20.77 -32.74
C GLN A 227 -3.24 20.48 -31.37
N PRO A 228 -3.88 19.30 -31.19
CA PRO A 228 -4.36 18.86 -29.89
C PRO A 228 -3.22 18.80 -28.88
N SER A 229 -3.55 19.12 -27.64
CA SER A 229 -2.60 19.32 -26.57
C SER A 229 -3.15 18.70 -25.29
N TYR A 230 -2.28 18.26 -24.40
CA TYR A 230 -2.66 17.42 -23.28
C TYR A 230 -1.95 17.80 -22.00
N PHE A 231 -2.66 17.74 -20.87
CA PHE A 231 -2.05 17.66 -19.55
C PHE A 231 -1.71 16.21 -19.25
N VAL A 232 -0.54 15.97 -18.68
CA VAL A 232 -0.06 14.63 -18.36
C VAL A 232 0.31 14.57 -16.90
N SER A 233 -0.21 13.56 -16.20
CA SER A 233 0.15 13.27 -14.81
C SER A 233 0.54 11.80 -14.71
N ALA A 234 1.58 11.51 -13.94
CA ALA A 234 2.06 10.15 -13.80
C ALA A 234 2.33 9.80 -12.34
N TRP A 235 2.06 8.53 -12.01
CA TRP A 235 2.31 7.99 -10.69
C TRP A 235 2.93 6.59 -10.79
N PHE A 236 3.88 6.31 -9.91
CA PHE A 236 4.51 5.01 -9.77
C PHE A 236 4.08 4.34 -8.47
N ILE A 237 3.54 3.13 -8.58
CA ILE A 237 3.17 2.27 -7.47
C ILE A 237 4.19 1.13 -7.46
N PRO A 238 5.12 1.05 -6.49
CA PRO A 238 6.16 0.02 -6.45
C PRO A 238 5.58 -1.39 -6.23
N ASP A 239 4.49 -1.50 -5.46
CA ASP A 239 3.79 -2.75 -5.20
C ASP A 239 2.30 -2.51 -5.02
N ILE A 240 1.50 -3.04 -5.95
CA ILE A 240 0.03 -2.96 -5.86
C ILE A 240 -0.52 -3.60 -4.59
N SER A 241 0.17 -4.58 -4.01
CA SER A 241 -0.28 -5.30 -2.80
C SER A 241 -0.30 -4.41 -1.56
N ASN A 242 0.53 -3.37 -1.55
CA ASN A 242 0.61 -2.39 -0.47
C ASN A 242 -0.17 -1.12 -0.79
N TYR A 243 -0.67 -0.98 -2.02
CA TYR A 243 -1.40 0.18 -2.46
C TYR A 243 -2.90 0.06 -2.18
N ASP A 244 -3.41 0.97 -1.36
CA ASP A 244 -4.84 1.19 -1.17
C ASP A 244 -5.08 2.69 -1.23
N TYR A 245 -5.80 3.18 -2.25
CA TYR A 245 -6.11 4.61 -2.34
C TYR A 245 -6.79 5.15 -1.07
N PHE A 246 -7.69 4.38 -0.46
CA PHE A 246 -8.50 4.84 0.69
C PHE A 246 -7.76 4.75 2.02
N ARG A 247 -6.73 3.89 2.13
CA ARG A 247 -6.07 3.58 3.42
C ARG A 247 -4.57 3.81 3.42
N ASN A 248 -3.92 3.78 2.26
CA ASN A 248 -2.47 3.83 2.11
C ASN A 248 -2.04 4.43 0.75
N HIS A 249 -2.39 5.70 0.51
CA HIS A 249 -2.02 6.41 -0.72
C HIS A 249 -0.52 6.80 -0.79
N GLN A 250 0.21 6.73 0.34
CA GLN A 250 1.63 7.17 0.46
C GLN A 250 2.63 6.23 -0.25
N ASP A 251 2.21 4.99 -0.54
CA ASP A 251 2.98 4.01 -1.32
C ASP A 251 2.91 4.26 -2.84
N CYS A 252 2.29 5.37 -3.26
CA CYS A 252 2.27 5.87 -4.62
C CYS A 252 3.18 7.10 -4.74
N LYS A 253 4.05 7.14 -5.74
CA LYS A 253 4.99 8.24 -6.00
C LYS A 253 4.54 9.04 -7.21
N PHE A 254 4.24 10.32 -7.02
CA PHE A 254 4.03 11.22 -8.14
C PHE A 254 5.34 11.39 -8.93
N LEU A 255 5.25 11.35 -10.26
CA LEU A 255 6.39 11.56 -11.14
C LEU A 255 6.25 12.92 -11.81
N GLU A 256 7.26 13.77 -11.61
CA GLU A 256 7.26 15.12 -12.13
C GLU A 256 7.44 15.12 -13.65
N THR A 257 6.89 16.12 -14.33
CA THR A 257 7.24 16.40 -15.73
C THR A 257 8.57 17.16 -15.78
N PRO A 258 9.32 17.11 -16.90
CA PRO A 258 10.50 17.95 -17.05
C PRO A 258 10.07 19.42 -17.01
N LEU A 259 10.59 20.20 -16.06
CA LEU A 259 10.33 21.64 -15.97
C LEU A 259 10.70 22.30 -17.30
N ALA A 260 9.77 23.03 -17.92
CA ALA A 260 10.13 24.03 -18.90
C ALA A 260 10.95 25.12 -18.18
N ASP A 261 12.03 25.61 -18.79
CA ASP A 261 12.82 26.72 -18.25
C ASP A 261 11.94 27.98 -18.11
N GLY A 262 11.34 28.22 -16.92
CA GLY A 262 10.59 29.44 -16.61
C GLY A 262 9.30 29.20 -15.81
N GLU A 263 9.04 30.09 -14.86
CA GLU A 263 7.98 30.00 -13.84
C GLU A 263 6.54 29.91 -14.39
N SER A 264 5.79 28.97 -13.82
CA SER A 264 4.32 28.86 -13.74
C SER A 264 3.49 28.88 -15.04
N GLU A 265 3.13 27.69 -15.52
CA GLU A 265 1.77 27.25 -15.90
C GLU A 265 1.83 25.72 -16.09
N GLN A 266 0.74 24.98 -15.87
CA GLN A 266 0.74 23.52 -16.06
C GLN A 266 1.27 23.16 -17.45
N ASP A 267 2.38 22.40 -17.52
CA ASP A 267 2.99 22.04 -18.80
C ASP A 267 1.99 21.32 -19.71
N VAL A 268 1.84 21.82 -20.92
CA VAL A 268 1.01 21.22 -21.96
C VAL A 268 1.89 20.49 -22.96
N PHE A 269 1.48 19.27 -23.33
CA PHE A 269 2.26 18.39 -24.19
C PHE A 269 1.52 18.06 -25.48
N SER A 270 2.26 18.01 -26.59
CA SER A 270 1.76 17.43 -27.84
C SER A 270 1.75 15.90 -27.78
N LEU A 271 1.11 15.27 -28.76
CA LEU A 271 1.13 13.81 -28.90
C LEU A 271 2.56 13.27 -29.12
N GLU A 272 3.43 14.05 -29.77
CA GLU A 272 4.83 13.68 -30.00
C GLU A 272 5.64 13.75 -28.70
N ASP A 273 5.34 14.70 -27.82
CA ASP A 273 6.01 14.86 -26.53
C ASP A 273 5.70 13.72 -25.55
N LEU A 274 4.54 13.07 -25.70
CA LEU A 274 4.18 11.90 -24.88
C LEU A 274 5.25 10.80 -24.96
N GLN A 275 5.91 10.62 -26.10
CA GLN A 275 6.99 9.63 -26.25
C GLN A 275 8.17 9.94 -25.32
N LYS A 276 8.58 11.21 -25.27
CA LYS A 276 9.68 11.68 -24.42
C LYS A 276 9.28 11.58 -22.95
N LEU A 277 8.05 11.94 -22.62
CA LEU A 277 7.51 11.85 -21.25
C LEU A 277 7.46 10.43 -20.73
N ILE A 278 6.96 9.47 -21.51
CA ILE A 278 6.89 8.07 -21.07
C ILE A 278 8.29 7.53 -20.75
N LYS A 279 9.28 7.86 -21.59
CA LYS A 279 10.68 7.51 -21.32
C LYS A 279 11.18 8.16 -20.03
N PHE A 280 10.85 9.44 -19.82
CA PHE A 280 11.22 10.18 -18.62
C PHE A 280 10.62 9.55 -17.36
N PHE A 281 9.33 9.21 -17.37
CA PHE A 281 8.64 8.56 -16.25
C PHE A 281 9.19 7.16 -15.96
N LEU A 282 9.49 6.36 -17.00
CA LEU A 282 10.12 5.05 -16.80
C LEU A 282 11.50 5.20 -16.13
N ASN A 283 12.29 6.20 -16.53
CA ASN A 283 13.58 6.45 -15.89
C ASN A 283 13.47 6.92 -14.44
N GLN A 284 12.52 7.82 -14.14
CA GLN A 284 12.24 8.22 -12.75
C GLN A 284 11.77 7.02 -11.92
N SER A 285 10.86 6.19 -12.47
CA SER A 285 10.34 5.01 -11.78
C SER A 285 11.43 4.01 -11.36
N ASN A 286 12.49 3.87 -12.17
CA ASN A 286 13.64 3.01 -11.86
C ASN A 286 14.37 3.43 -10.59
N GLN A 287 14.30 4.70 -10.19
CA GLN A 287 14.94 5.18 -8.96
C GLN A 287 14.27 4.60 -7.71
N TYR A 288 12.96 4.34 -7.79
CA TYR A 288 12.15 3.88 -6.67
C TYR A 288 12.13 2.36 -6.50
N TYR A 289 12.58 1.59 -7.50
CA TYR A 289 12.60 0.13 -7.41
C TYR A 289 13.99 -0.45 -7.77
N LYS A 290 14.96 -0.28 -6.85
CA LYS A 290 16.32 -0.86 -6.96
C LYS A 290 16.43 -2.35 -6.58
N LYS A 291 15.35 -3.00 -6.15
CA LYS A 291 15.32 -4.41 -5.68
C LYS A 291 14.42 -5.36 -6.51
N SER A 292 13.90 -4.93 -7.68
CA SER A 292 13.05 -5.72 -8.60
C SER A 292 13.98 -6.35 -9.62
N SER A 293 13.84 -7.55 -10.16
CA SER A 293 12.72 -8.45 -10.20
C SER A 293 11.83 -8.19 -11.42
N CYS A 294 10.71 -7.52 -11.19
CA CYS A 294 9.64 -7.33 -12.16
C CYS A 294 9.58 -5.91 -12.73
N LYS A 295 9.35 -5.83 -14.05
CA LYS A 295 9.07 -4.57 -14.76
C LYS A 295 7.64 -4.09 -14.43
N PRO A 296 7.39 -2.77 -14.39
CA PRO A 296 6.05 -2.25 -14.15
C PRO A 296 5.06 -2.60 -15.27
N SER A 297 3.80 -2.81 -14.91
CA SER A 297 2.69 -2.68 -15.84
C SER A 297 2.41 -1.20 -16.09
N ILE A 298 2.27 -0.79 -17.35
CA ILE A 298 1.97 0.59 -17.73
C ILE A 298 0.47 0.71 -17.98
N VAL A 299 -0.17 1.64 -17.28
CA VAL A 299 -1.61 1.89 -17.36
C VAL A 299 -1.83 3.30 -17.88
N PHE A 300 -2.36 3.41 -19.10
CA PHE A 300 -2.74 4.71 -19.66
C PHE A 300 -4.21 5.01 -19.37
N VAL A 301 -4.50 6.10 -18.68
CA VAL A 301 -5.85 6.63 -18.51
C VAL A 301 -6.08 7.72 -19.57
N LEU A 302 -6.96 7.43 -20.53
CA LEU A 302 -7.02 8.14 -21.81
C LEU A 302 -8.43 8.66 -22.13
N PRO A 303 -8.56 9.82 -22.80
CA PRO A 303 -9.82 10.26 -23.37
C PRO A 303 -10.17 9.40 -24.60
N TYR A 304 -11.44 9.40 -25.01
CA TYR A 304 -11.93 8.55 -26.11
C TYR A 304 -11.15 8.69 -27.42
N GLN A 305 -10.71 9.91 -27.73
CA GLN A 305 -9.94 10.23 -28.92
C GLN A 305 -8.60 9.47 -28.98
N LEU A 306 -8.08 9.06 -27.82
CA LEU A 306 -6.79 8.40 -27.66
C LEU A 306 -6.91 6.90 -27.32
N LEU A 307 -8.09 6.34 -27.05
CA LEU A 307 -8.24 4.90 -26.75
C LEU A 307 -7.78 4.02 -27.92
N ASN A 308 -7.95 4.49 -29.15
CA ASN A 308 -7.46 3.82 -30.35
C ASN A 308 -6.03 4.20 -30.73
N TYR A 309 -5.34 5.05 -29.97
CA TYR A 309 -3.95 5.42 -30.22
C TYR A 309 -2.97 4.31 -29.80
N GLU A 310 -1.93 4.11 -30.59
CA GLU A 310 -0.97 3.02 -30.51
C GLU A 310 0.19 3.31 -29.52
N PHE A 311 -0.16 3.64 -28.27
CA PHE A 311 0.80 3.91 -27.19
C PHE A 311 1.80 2.77 -26.98
N GLU A 312 1.36 1.53 -27.13
CA GLU A 312 2.20 0.34 -27.02
C GLU A 312 3.34 0.28 -28.04
N ARG A 313 3.25 1.04 -29.14
CA ARG A 313 4.27 1.10 -30.19
C ARG A 313 5.28 2.22 -29.99
N ILE A 314 5.14 3.03 -28.94
CA ILE A 314 6.12 4.06 -28.61
C ILE A 314 7.48 3.41 -28.41
N GLU A 315 8.45 3.88 -29.17
CA GLU A 315 9.80 3.32 -29.20
C GLU A 315 10.68 3.94 -28.12
N ILE A 316 11.31 3.09 -27.32
CA ILE A 316 12.28 3.50 -26.31
C ILE A 316 13.60 2.75 -26.50
N LYS A 317 14.71 3.45 -26.22
CA LYS A 317 16.03 2.83 -26.16
C LYS A 317 16.20 2.10 -24.84
N ASN A 318 16.65 0.85 -24.89
CA ASN A 318 17.08 0.12 -23.70
C ASN A 318 18.52 0.51 -23.29
N ASN A 319 19.04 -0.12 -22.23
CA ASN A 319 20.39 0.13 -21.71
C ASN A 319 21.54 -0.23 -22.68
N PHE A 320 21.23 -0.88 -23.81
CA PHE A 320 22.18 -1.28 -24.85
C PHE A 320 21.91 -0.55 -26.18
N ASP A 321 21.23 0.61 -26.13
CA ASP A 321 20.87 1.44 -27.29
C ASP A 321 19.96 0.76 -28.34
N LEU A 322 19.39 -0.41 -28.03
CA LEU A 322 18.39 -1.04 -28.88
C LEU A 322 17.05 -0.34 -28.71
N THR A 323 16.46 0.02 -29.84
CA THR A 323 15.14 0.68 -29.89
C THR A 323 14.06 -0.39 -29.97
N LEU A 324 13.17 -0.41 -28.98
CA LEU A 324 12.12 -1.41 -28.81
C LEU A 324 10.80 -0.72 -28.47
N PRO A 325 9.65 -1.17 -29.02
CA PRO A 325 8.35 -0.65 -28.62
C PRO A 325 8.05 -0.99 -27.16
N ILE A 326 7.44 -0.08 -26.40
CA ILE A 326 7.16 -0.32 -24.97
C ILE A 326 6.29 -1.56 -24.75
N GLY A 327 5.36 -1.84 -25.66
CA GLY A 327 4.43 -2.95 -25.57
C GLY A 327 5.05 -4.33 -25.76
N SER A 328 6.28 -4.43 -26.29
CA SER A 328 7.04 -5.68 -26.31
C SER A 328 7.83 -5.90 -25.02
N GLN A 329 8.06 -4.84 -24.24
CA GLN A 329 8.85 -4.88 -23.02
C GLN A 329 8.01 -4.91 -21.74
N TYR A 330 6.85 -4.24 -21.76
CA TYR A 330 5.98 -4.01 -20.60
C TYR A 330 4.56 -4.45 -20.92
N CYS A 331 3.82 -4.87 -19.88
CA CYS A 331 2.38 -5.03 -19.99
C CYS A 331 1.76 -3.64 -20.10
N VAL A 332 1.17 -3.33 -21.26
CA VAL A 332 0.52 -2.03 -21.51
C VAL A 332 -0.98 -2.25 -21.62
N VAL A 333 -1.73 -1.61 -20.72
CA VAL A 333 -3.19 -1.60 -20.68
C VAL A 333 -3.71 -0.17 -20.70
N ILE A 334 -4.96 -0.01 -21.12
CA ILE A 334 -5.62 1.29 -21.18
C ILE A 334 -6.88 1.32 -20.32
N ARG A 335 -7.23 2.51 -19.87
CA ARG A 335 -8.45 2.84 -19.13
C ARG A 335 -9.06 4.10 -19.72
N SER A 336 -10.38 4.19 -19.61
CA SER A 336 -11.09 5.39 -20.06
C SER A 336 -11.06 6.45 -18.97
N LEU A 337 -10.65 7.66 -19.34
CA LEU A 337 -10.68 8.84 -18.47
C LEU A 337 -12.10 9.10 -17.94
N LYS A 338 -13.14 8.83 -18.75
CA LYS A 338 -14.53 9.03 -18.34
C LYS A 338 -14.96 8.11 -17.20
N ARG A 339 -14.35 6.93 -17.09
CA ARG A 339 -14.63 6.04 -15.96
C ARG A 339 -14.09 6.61 -14.67
N LEU A 340 -12.88 7.18 -14.71
CA LEU A 340 -12.27 7.78 -13.54
C LEU A 340 -13.12 8.94 -13.00
N ASP A 341 -13.68 9.77 -13.89
CA ASP A 341 -14.65 10.82 -13.53
C ASP A 341 -15.90 10.23 -12.86
N ASN A 342 -16.47 9.17 -13.44
CA ASN A 342 -17.73 8.58 -13.00
C ASN A 342 -17.61 7.70 -11.75
N LEU A 343 -16.40 7.29 -11.33
CA LEU A 343 -16.20 6.53 -10.10
C LEU A 343 -16.58 7.31 -8.83
N LYS A 344 -16.83 8.62 -8.95
CA LYS A 344 -17.43 9.47 -7.92
C LYS A 344 -18.92 9.17 -7.69
N GLU A 345 -19.61 8.63 -8.68
CA GLU A 345 -21.04 8.30 -8.56
C GLU A 345 -21.21 6.91 -7.93
N ILE A 346 -21.80 6.84 -6.73
CA ILE A 346 -21.97 5.60 -5.95
C ILE A 346 -22.61 4.44 -6.77
N PRO A 347 -23.70 4.65 -7.54
CA PRO A 347 -24.31 3.56 -8.30
C PRO A 347 -23.38 3.00 -9.38
N TYR A 348 -22.68 3.89 -10.10
CA TYR A 348 -21.73 3.51 -11.14
C TYR A 348 -20.53 2.77 -10.55
N ARG A 349 -19.95 3.31 -9.47
CA ARG A 349 -18.82 2.69 -8.76
C ARG A 349 -19.16 1.29 -8.26
N THR A 350 -20.35 1.12 -7.68
CA THR A 350 -20.81 -0.19 -7.18
C THR A 350 -20.92 -1.20 -8.32
N ASN A 351 -21.46 -0.79 -9.47
CA ASN A 351 -21.55 -1.65 -10.66
C ASN A 351 -20.14 -2.04 -11.17
N CYS A 352 -19.22 -1.06 -11.26
CA CYS A 352 -17.84 -1.30 -11.67
C CYS A 352 -17.12 -2.29 -10.75
N ILE A 353 -17.22 -2.12 -9.42
CA ILE A 353 -16.63 -3.04 -8.45
C ILE A 353 -17.25 -4.44 -8.58
N THR A 354 -18.58 -4.53 -8.67
CA THR A 354 -19.28 -5.82 -8.77
C THR A 354 -18.86 -6.61 -10.02
N LYS A 355 -18.82 -5.94 -11.18
CA LYS A 355 -18.39 -6.58 -12.43
C LYS A 355 -16.91 -6.94 -12.41
N TRP A 356 -16.06 -6.09 -11.83
CA TRP A 356 -14.63 -6.39 -11.63
C TRP A 356 -14.42 -7.62 -10.75
N GLU A 357 -15.04 -7.69 -9.58
CA GLU A 357 -14.93 -8.83 -8.67
C GLU A 357 -15.47 -10.13 -9.30
N THR A 358 -16.49 -10.04 -10.16
CA THR A 358 -16.99 -11.19 -10.94
C THR A 358 -15.93 -11.74 -11.89
N ILE A 359 -15.17 -10.86 -12.57
CA ILE A 359 -14.06 -11.26 -13.44
C ILE A 359 -12.87 -11.75 -12.63
N LYS A 360 -12.52 -11.08 -11.54
CA LYS A 360 -11.41 -11.42 -10.65
C LYS A 360 -11.59 -12.78 -9.96
N SER A 361 -12.77 -13.05 -9.43
CA SER A 361 -13.11 -14.38 -8.85
C SER A 361 -13.09 -15.50 -9.90
N SER A 362 -13.38 -15.16 -11.16
CA SER A 362 -13.29 -16.08 -12.30
C SER A 362 -11.92 -16.08 -12.98
N CYS A 363 -10.87 -15.50 -12.39
CA CYS A 363 -9.61 -15.22 -13.11
C CYS A 363 -8.88 -16.47 -13.61
N GLN A 364 -9.09 -17.62 -12.97
CA GLN A 364 -8.51 -18.91 -13.36
C GLN A 364 -9.28 -19.60 -14.50
N ASN A 365 -10.49 -19.11 -14.83
CA ASN A 365 -11.27 -19.62 -15.95
C ASN A 365 -10.64 -19.16 -17.28
N ARG A 366 -10.93 -19.90 -18.37
CA ARG A 366 -10.47 -19.53 -19.70
C ARG A 366 -11.18 -18.26 -20.17
N CYS A 367 -10.44 -17.31 -20.75
CA CYS A 367 -11.01 -16.06 -21.27
C CYS A 367 -12.16 -16.34 -22.26
N ALA A 368 -12.01 -17.35 -23.12
CA ALA A 368 -13.05 -17.74 -24.09
C ALA A 368 -14.45 -18.00 -23.49
N GLN A 369 -14.55 -18.35 -22.21
CA GLN A 369 -15.84 -18.58 -21.52
C GLN A 369 -16.48 -17.29 -20.98
N LYS A 370 -15.71 -16.21 -20.87
CA LYS A 370 -16.14 -14.93 -20.31
C LYS A 370 -16.13 -13.79 -21.32
N PHE A 371 -15.50 -13.97 -22.47
CA PHE A 371 -15.46 -12.97 -23.53
C PHE A 371 -16.64 -13.16 -24.48
N VAL A 372 -17.42 -12.09 -24.67
CA VAL A 372 -18.46 -12.02 -25.70
C VAL A 372 -17.91 -11.30 -26.92
N ASP A 373 -18.21 -11.86 -28.10
CA ASP A 373 -17.94 -11.22 -29.38
C ASP A 373 -18.99 -10.17 -29.69
N VAL A 374 -18.58 -8.90 -29.71
CA VAL A 374 -19.46 -7.77 -30.05
C VAL A 374 -19.08 -7.10 -31.36
N THR A 375 -18.24 -7.76 -32.17
CA THR A 375 -17.78 -7.25 -33.47
C THR A 375 -18.94 -6.81 -34.37
N ASN A 376 -20.04 -7.56 -34.38
CA ASN A 376 -21.15 -7.35 -35.31
C ASN A 376 -22.25 -6.43 -34.76
N PHE A 377 -22.08 -5.86 -33.57
CA PHE A 377 -23.01 -4.86 -33.06
C PHE A 377 -22.81 -3.53 -33.78
N ASN A 378 -23.78 -3.18 -34.64
CA ASN A 378 -23.82 -1.90 -35.34
C ASN A 378 -24.81 -0.90 -34.69
N ASP A 379 -25.66 -1.38 -33.77
CA ASP A 379 -26.64 -0.57 -33.04
C ASP A 379 -26.26 -0.51 -31.56
N TRP A 380 -25.90 0.68 -31.10
CA TRP A 380 -25.45 0.91 -29.74
C TRP A 380 -26.57 0.70 -28.70
N ASN A 381 -27.85 0.90 -29.07
CA ASN A 381 -28.98 0.66 -28.15
C ASN A 381 -29.10 -0.83 -27.81
N LYS A 382 -28.99 -1.68 -28.84
CA LYS A 382 -29.02 -3.14 -28.66
C LYS A 382 -27.81 -3.62 -27.89
N LEU A 383 -26.63 -3.04 -28.16
CA LEU A 383 -25.43 -3.37 -27.41
C LEU A 383 -25.58 -2.98 -25.94
N TYR A 384 -26.10 -1.79 -25.65
CA TYR A 384 -26.35 -1.32 -24.28
C TYR A 384 -27.26 -2.29 -23.53
N ALA A 385 -28.44 -2.60 -24.08
CA ALA A 385 -29.39 -3.51 -23.44
C ALA A 385 -28.79 -4.90 -23.20
N TYR A 386 -27.98 -5.39 -24.13
CA TYR A 386 -27.27 -6.66 -24.00
C TYR A 386 -26.21 -6.63 -22.88
N LEU A 387 -25.41 -5.57 -22.81
CA LEU A 387 -24.31 -5.44 -21.85
C LEU A 387 -24.77 -5.09 -20.44
N GLU A 388 -25.93 -4.47 -20.29
CA GLU A 388 -26.52 -4.16 -18.99
C GLU A 388 -26.83 -5.43 -18.19
N THR A 389 -27.23 -6.49 -18.88
CA THR A 389 -27.57 -7.79 -18.28
C THR A 389 -26.37 -8.76 -18.19
N THR A 390 -25.19 -8.32 -18.63
CA THR A 390 -24.03 -9.19 -18.83
C THR A 390 -22.84 -8.77 -17.96
N ASN A 391 -22.23 -9.74 -17.28
CA ASN A 391 -20.99 -9.58 -16.48
C ASN A 391 -19.75 -10.11 -17.23
N ALA A 392 -19.73 -9.97 -18.54
CA ALA A 392 -18.72 -10.52 -19.44
C ALA A 392 -17.61 -9.50 -19.75
N ALA A 393 -16.48 -10.03 -20.22
CA ALA A 393 -15.47 -9.27 -20.94
C ALA A 393 -15.84 -9.21 -22.43
N LEU A 394 -15.24 -8.30 -23.19
CA LEU A 394 -15.57 -8.10 -24.61
C LEU A 394 -14.40 -8.38 -25.53
N LYS A 395 -14.69 -8.97 -26.69
CA LYS A 395 -13.78 -9.01 -27.84
C LYS A 395 -14.38 -8.32 -29.05
N LEU A 396 -13.54 -7.58 -29.79
CA LEU A 396 -13.87 -7.03 -31.11
C LEU A 396 -12.72 -7.28 -32.07
N ASN A 397 -13.00 -7.79 -33.26
CA ASN A 397 -11.96 -7.94 -34.30
C ASN A 397 -11.71 -6.66 -35.12
N LYS A 398 -12.32 -5.55 -34.70
CA LYS A 398 -12.27 -4.23 -35.35
C LYS A 398 -12.24 -3.12 -34.30
N SER A 399 -11.85 -1.92 -34.72
CA SER A 399 -11.75 -0.77 -33.85
C SER A 399 -13.14 -0.29 -33.39
N PRO A 400 -13.39 -0.15 -32.08
CA PRO A 400 -14.63 0.43 -31.57
C PRO A 400 -14.72 1.91 -31.94
N CYS A 401 -15.91 2.35 -32.32
CA CYS A 401 -16.20 3.77 -32.47
C CYS A 401 -16.57 4.40 -31.11
N ASN A 402 -16.63 5.74 -31.04
CA ASN A 402 -16.93 6.47 -29.80
C ASN A 402 -18.25 6.05 -29.14
N ASN A 403 -19.28 5.69 -29.91
CA ASN A 403 -20.54 5.23 -29.34
C ASN A 403 -20.38 3.88 -28.64
N ILE A 404 -19.57 2.97 -29.19
CA ILE A 404 -19.27 1.70 -28.54
C ILE A 404 -18.45 1.91 -27.27
N PHE A 405 -17.45 2.82 -27.29
CA PHE A 405 -16.72 3.18 -26.06
C PHE A 405 -17.63 3.75 -24.97
N ARG A 406 -18.58 4.62 -25.34
CA ARG A 406 -19.59 5.13 -24.39
C ARG A 406 -20.41 4.00 -23.80
N VAL A 407 -20.89 3.04 -24.61
CA VAL A 407 -21.64 1.90 -24.10
C VAL A 407 -20.78 1.03 -23.16
N ILE A 408 -19.53 0.75 -23.55
CA ILE A 408 -18.56 0.01 -22.71
C ILE A 408 -18.41 0.70 -21.35
N ASP A 409 -18.26 2.03 -21.34
CA ASP A 409 -18.13 2.82 -20.12
C ASP A 409 -19.43 2.83 -19.31
N THR A 410 -20.56 3.24 -19.88
CA THR A 410 -21.84 3.32 -19.15
C THR A 410 -22.24 1.99 -18.52
N THR A 411 -21.96 0.87 -19.19
CA THR A 411 -22.27 -0.47 -18.68
C THR A 411 -21.17 -1.07 -17.79
N ALA A 412 -20.15 -0.29 -17.43
CA ALA A 412 -19.06 -0.63 -16.52
C ALA A 412 -18.33 -1.96 -16.86
N ILE A 413 -18.15 -2.25 -18.16
CA ILE A 413 -17.48 -3.49 -18.59
C ILE A 413 -16.00 -3.49 -18.16
N PRO A 414 -15.54 -4.44 -17.32
CA PRO A 414 -14.21 -4.36 -16.72
C PRO A 414 -13.06 -4.65 -17.69
N VAL A 415 -13.27 -5.51 -18.70
CA VAL A 415 -12.22 -5.94 -19.61
C VAL A 415 -12.74 -5.94 -21.05
N ALA A 416 -11.99 -5.32 -21.96
CA ALA A 416 -12.28 -5.37 -23.39
C ALA A 416 -10.99 -5.49 -24.21
N LEU A 417 -11.01 -6.31 -25.25
CA LEU A 417 -9.90 -6.55 -26.16
C LEU A 417 -10.35 -6.23 -27.58
N TRP A 418 -9.59 -5.43 -28.32
CA TRP A 418 -9.91 -5.17 -29.73
C TRP A 418 -8.69 -4.99 -30.63
N LEU A 419 -8.94 -5.10 -31.93
CA LEU A 419 -7.98 -4.76 -32.98
C LEU A 419 -8.22 -3.33 -33.48
N ARG A 420 -7.16 -2.52 -33.59
CA ARG A 420 -7.23 -1.16 -34.16
C ARG A 420 -7.39 -1.17 -35.67
N LYS A 421 -6.90 -2.22 -36.35
CA LYS A 421 -6.99 -2.40 -37.79
C LYS A 421 -8.22 -3.25 -38.13
N ASN A 422 -8.97 -2.85 -39.17
CA ASN A 422 -10.21 -3.53 -39.55
C ASN A 422 -10.04 -4.49 -40.74
N ASN A 423 -8.98 -4.34 -41.53
CA ASN A 423 -8.83 -5.02 -42.82
C ASN A 423 -7.51 -5.79 -42.89
N PHE A 424 -7.52 -7.01 -42.34
CA PHE A 424 -6.40 -7.95 -42.49
C PHE A 424 -6.65 -8.84 -43.71
N THR A 425 -5.60 -9.11 -44.49
CA THR A 425 -5.70 -9.87 -45.75
C THR A 425 -5.01 -11.23 -45.69
N THR A 426 -4.06 -11.41 -44.77
CA THR A 426 -3.20 -12.58 -44.68
C THR A 426 -3.39 -13.41 -43.42
N ILE A 427 -4.12 -12.89 -42.42
CA ILE A 427 -4.37 -13.57 -41.15
C ILE A 427 -5.87 -13.67 -40.83
N ASN A 428 -6.26 -14.77 -40.17
CA ASN A 428 -7.61 -14.93 -39.66
C ASN A 428 -7.70 -14.32 -38.24
N CYS A 429 -8.12 -13.05 -38.15
CA CYS A 429 -8.20 -12.33 -36.88
C CYS A 429 -9.07 -13.03 -35.84
N GLN A 430 -10.15 -13.69 -36.25
CA GLN A 430 -11.03 -14.39 -35.32
C GLN A 430 -10.28 -15.54 -34.64
N TYR A 431 -9.59 -16.34 -35.44
CA TYR A 431 -8.79 -17.46 -34.95
C TYR A 431 -7.66 -16.98 -34.03
N GLU A 432 -6.92 -15.95 -34.44
CA GLU A 432 -5.81 -15.40 -33.66
C GLU A 432 -6.28 -14.84 -32.30
N LEU A 433 -7.41 -14.12 -32.27
CA LEU A 433 -8.02 -13.64 -31.02
C LEU A 433 -8.51 -14.80 -30.16
N GLU A 434 -9.08 -15.85 -30.73
CA GLU A 434 -9.51 -17.03 -29.98
C GLU A 434 -8.34 -17.80 -29.36
N GLN A 435 -7.22 -17.92 -30.08
CA GLN A 435 -6.00 -18.51 -29.52
C GLN A 435 -5.46 -17.68 -28.35
N LEU A 436 -5.44 -16.35 -28.48
CA LEU A 436 -5.06 -15.45 -27.40
C LEU A 436 -5.97 -15.62 -26.16
N LEU A 437 -7.29 -15.76 -26.39
CA LEU A 437 -8.30 -15.95 -25.35
C LEU A 437 -8.41 -17.39 -24.81
N ASN A 438 -7.59 -18.33 -25.29
CA ASN A 438 -7.50 -19.67 -24.71
C ASN A 438 -6.62 -19.70 -23.42
N SER A 439 -6.16 -18.53 -22.97
CA SER A 439 -5.44 -18.32 -21.71
C SER A 439 -6.38 -18.03 -20.54
N GLN A 440 -5.82 -17.99 -19.32
CA GLN A 440 -6.53 -17.51 -18.13
C GLN A 440 -6.64 -15.97 -18.16
N ILE A 441 -7.68 -15.41 -17.55
CA ILE A 441 -7.93 -13.96 -17.57
C ILE A 441 -6.78 -13.19 -16.95
N ASN A 442 -6.25 -13.65 -15.81
CA ASN A 442 -5.09 -13.02 -15.16
C ASN A 442 -3.79 -13.07 -16.00
N GLN A 443 -3.70 -13.95 -16.99
CA GLN A 443 -2.55 -14.06 -17.90
C GLN A 443 -2.70 -13.17 -19.14
N LEU A 444 -3.89 -12.59 -19.37
CA LEU A 444 -4.19 -11.87 -20.60
C LEU A 444 -3.24 -10.68 -20.88
N PRO A 445 -2.89 -9.81 -19.90
CA PRO A 445 -1.93 -8.73 -20.14
C PRO A 445 -0.56 -9.24 -20.63
N GLU A 446 -0.02 -10.29 -20.02
CA GLU A 446 1.25 -10.91 -20.43
C GLU A 446 1.14 -11.59 -21.81
N LYS A 447 0.00 -12.22 -22.11
CA LYS A 447 -0.23 -12.80 -23.44
C LYS A 447 -0.33 -11.74 -24.53
N VAL A 448 -0.94 -10.60 -24.25
CA VAL A 448 -0.99 -9.45 -25.17
C VAL A 448 0.43 -8.89 -25.40
N LYS A 449 1.23 -8.75 -24.34
CA LYS A 449 2.65 -8.37 -24.43
C LYS A 449 3.45 -9.36 -25.28
N GLN A 450 3.26 -10.67 -25.09
CA GLN A 450 3.92 -11.69 -25.92
C GLN A 450 3.54 -11.56 -27.39
N GLN A 451 2.26 -11.35 -27.70
CA GLN A 451 1.79 -11.13 -29.08
C GLN A 451 2.45 -9.90 -29.72
N ARG A 452 2.66 -8.83 -28.94
CA ARG A 452 3.37 -7.63 -29.39
C ARG A 452 4.86 -7.90 -29.64
N LEU A 453 5.50 -8.70 -28.78
CA LEU A 453 6.89 -9.12 -28.95
C LEU A 453 7.07 -10.00 -30.20
N ASP A 454 6.16 -10.95 -30.43
CA ASP A 454 6.19 -11.81 -31.62
C ASP A 454 5.97 -11.00 -32.90
N ALA A 455 5.07 -10.00 -32.86
CA ALA A 455 4.85 -9.07 -33.96
C ALA A 455 6.11 -8.27 -34.29
N PHE A 456 6.81 -7.78 -33.27
CA PHE A 456 8.08 -7.08 -33.43
C PHE A 456 9.14 -7.95 -34.12
N GLY A 457 9.29 -9.21 -33.70
CA GLY A 457 10.24 -10.15 -34.32
C GLY A 457 9.96 -10.47 -35.79
N LYS A 458 8.69 -10.45 -36.22
CA LYS A 458 8.29 -10.62 -37.63
C LYS A 458 8.47 -9.36 -38.48
N GLY A 459 8.67 -8.21 -37.84
CA GLY A 459 8.79 -6.89 -38.49
C GLY A 459 7.47 -6.38 -39.09
N ASN A 460 7.53 -5.20 -39.71
CA ASN A 460 6.34 -4.50 -40.26
C ASN A 460 5.87 -5.04 -41.62
N LYS A 461 6.58 -6.02 -42.21
CA LYS A 461 6.27 -6.56 -43.54
C LYS A 461 5.21 -7.67 -43.52
N GLN A 462 4.97 -8.28 -42.36
CA GLN A 462 3.98 -9.34 -42.17
C GLN A 462 2.85 -8.83 -41.29
N GLU A 463 1.61 -9.16 -41.64
CA GLU A 463 0.49 -8.83 -40.76
C GLU A 463 0.54 -9.69 -39.50
N HIS A 464 0.30 -9.04 -38.37
CA HIS A 464 0.23 -9.69 -37.08
C HIS A 464 -0.75 -8.96 -36.20
N ILE A 465 -1.62 -9.68 -35.47
CA ILE A 465 -2.57 -9.02 -34.56
C ILE A 465 -1.85 -8.20 -33.49
N GLY A 466 -0.67 -8.63 -33.05
CA GLY A 466 0.12 -7.95 -32.02
C GLY A 466 0.45 -6.48 -32.31
N HIS A 467 0.54 -6.08 -33.59
CA HIS A 467 0.74 -4.67 -33.97
C HIS A 467 -0.50 -3.79 -33.73
N HIS A 468 -1.65 -4.40 -33.47
CA HIS A 468 -2.95 -3.73 -33.45
C HIS A 468 -3.79 -4.06 -32.22
N LEU A 469 -3.27 -4.83 -31.25
CA LEU A 469 -4.00 -5.22 -30.05
C LEU A 469 -4.12 -4.07 -29.04
N SER A 470 -5.34 -3.79 -28.63
CA SER A 470 -5.69 -2.89 -27.52
C SER A 470 -6.37 -3.66 -26.41
N LEU A 471 -5.94 -3.45 -25.17
CA LEU A 471 -6.50 -4.10 -23.99
C LEU A 471 -6.95 -3.04 -22.98
N LEU A 472 -8.27 -2.89 -22.84
CA LEU A 472 -8.87 -2.18 -21.71
C LEU A 472 -8.91 -3.09 -20.50
N TRP A 473 -8.40 -2.59 -19.38
CA TRP A 473 -8.30 -3.32 -18.12
C TRP A 473 -8.63 -2.40 -16.96
N GLU A 474 -9.86 -2.48 -16.48
CA GLU A 474 -10.40 -1.58 -15.46
C GLU A 474 -10.34 -2.21 -14.07
N ASP A 475 -9.25 -1.95 -13.35
CA ASP A 475 -9.17 -2.21 -11.92
C ASP A 475 -9.66 -0.97 -11.13
N PRO A 476 -10.84 -1.02 -10.48
CA PRO A 476 -11.41 0.11 -9.75
C PRO A 476 -10.63 0.46 -8.48
N TYR A 477 -9.72 -0.40 -8.01
CA TYR A 477 -8.87 -0.11 -6.85
C TYR A 477 -7.56 0.60 -7.23
N LEU A 478 -7.21 0.60 -8.52
CA LEU A 478 -6.01 1.25 -9.04
C LEU A 478 -6.25 2.74 -9.30
N LEU A 479 -6.52 3.54 -8.28
CA LEU A 479 -6.83 4.97 -8.43
C LEU A 479 -5.58 5.86 -8.34
N PRO A 480 -5.50 7.02 -9.01
CA PRO A 480 -4.48 8.03 -8.73
C PRO A 480 -4.75 8.77 -7.39
N PRO A 481 -3.75 9.01 -6.53
CA PRO A 481 -3.91 9.56 -5.18
C PRO A 481 -4.35 11.04 -5.12
N GLN A 482 -4.03 11.84 -6.14
CA GLN A 482 -4.24 13.31 -6.16
C GLN A 482 -5.58 13.75 -6.77
N ILE A 483 -6.46 12.81 -7.09
CA ILE A 483 -7.83 13.14 -7.49
C ILE A 483 -8.68 12.99 -6.24
N ASP A 484 -9.31 14.09 -5.84
CA ASP A 484 -10.27 14.05 -4.74
C ASP A 484 -11.50 13.23 -5.18
N TYR A 485 -11.61 12.03 -4.61
CA TYR A 485 -12.84 11.27 -4.63
C TYR A 485 -13.61 11.44 -3.32
N THR A 486 -13.12 12.17 -2.31
CA THR A 486 -13.67 12.24 -0.94
C THR A 486 -14.90 13.13 -0.75
N THR A 487 -15.42 13.79 -1.79
CA THR A 487 -16.84 14.21 -1.80
C THR A 487 -17.79 13.02 -1.99
N LEU A 488 -17.43 11.87 -1.43
CA LEU A 488 -18.03 10.54 -1.55
C LEU A 488 -19.22 10.35 -0.62
#